data_AF-A0A2N3WSM6-F1
#
_entry.id   AF-A0A2N3WSM6-F1
#
_cell.length_a   1.000
_cell.length_b   1.000
_cell.length_c   1.000
_cell.angle_alpha   90.00
_cell.angle_beta   90.00
_cell.angle_gamma   90.00
#
_symmetry.space_group_name_H-M   'P 1'
#
loop_
_entity.id
_entity.type
_entity.pdbx_description
1 polymer ?
#
loop_
_entity_poly.entity_id
_entity_poly.type
_entity_poly.pdbx_seq_one_letter_code
_entity_poly.pdbx_strand_id
1 'polypeptide(L)'
;MNGGAPMRIGWICLAVVSAGILGFGIVVAIVPPAGDALLYRTDALATAGLGLFGGLIAVVPFRAGERWAWFALWFYPLFWLAHLVFRLPPGTDHVHQVVFVVLSLAGLLLPVRSFFRTPAEGQHARR
;
A
#
# COMPACT_ATOMS: atom_id res chain seq x y z
N MET A 1 16.52 7.74 -13.62
CA MET A 1 15.23 7.12 -14.01
C MET A 1 14.11 7.98 -13.45
N ASN A 2 13.65 8.98 -14.21
CA ASN A 2 12.69 9.98 -13.72
C ASN A 2 11.27 9.54 -14.10
N GLY A 3 10.63 8.72 -13.26
CA GLY A 3 9.18 8.53 -13.35
C GLY A 3 8.50 9.89 -13.23
N GLY A 4 7.55 10.20 -14.11
CA GLY A 4 6.85 11.49 -14.08
C GLY A 4 6.26 11.78 -12.71
N ALA A 5 5.97 13.07 -12.42
CA ALA A 5 5.37 13.52 -11.17
C ALA A 5 4.28 12.60 -10.57
N PRO A 6 3.31 12.05 -11.35
CA PRO A 6 2.30 11.13 -10.81
C PRO A 6 2.85 9.79 -10.32
N MET A 7 3.88 9.23 -10.98
CA MET A 7 4.55 8.01 -10.51
C MET A 7 5.26 8.28 -9.19
N ARG A 8 5.96 9.43 -9.10
CA ARG A 8 6.68 9.82 -7.88
C ARG A 8 5.73 9.98 -6.69
N ILE A 9 4.61 10.67 -6.89
CA ILE A 9 3.57 10.81 -5.86
C ILE A 9 3.01 9.43 -5.50
N GLY A 10 2.73 8.60 -6.50
CA GLY A 10 2.15 7.26 -6.34
C GLY A 10 2.93 6.37 -5.37
N TRP A 11 4.21 6.13 -5.68
CA TRP A 11 5.04 5.25 -4.85
C TRP A 11 5.34 5.85 -3.47
N ILE A 12 5.45 7.18 -3.36
CA ILE A 12 5.65 7.86 -2.06
C ILE A 12 4.43 7.66 -1.16
N CYS A 13 3.21 7.87 -1.68
CA CYS A 13 1.99 7.64 -0.91
C CYS A 13 1.91 6.20 -0.40
N LEU A 14 2.22 5.23 -1.26
CA LEU A 14 2.20 3.81 -0.89
C LEU A 14 3.33 3.44 0.09
N ALA A 15 4.50 4.04 -0.05
CA ALA A 15 5.60 3.88 0.90
C ALA A 15 5.26 4.47 2.27
N VAL A 16 4.56 5.61 2.33
CA VAL A 16 4.08 6.22 3.58
C VAL A 16 3.06 5.31 4.27
N VAL A 17 2.10 4.75 3.52
CA VAL A 17 1.13 3.78 4.08
C VAL A 17 1.87 2.55 4.62
N SER A 18 2.83 2.03 3.86
CA SER A 18 3.66 0.88 4.25
C SER A 18 4.44 1.15 5.54
N ALA A 19 5.04 2.33 5.66
CA ALA A 19 5.76 2.75 6.85
C ALA A 19 4.83 2.91 8.06
N GLY A 20 3.61 3.42 7.88
CA GLY A 20 2.60 3.50 8.93
C GLY A 20 2.19 2.12 9.46
N ILE A 21 1.92 1.18 8.54
CA ILE A 21 1.60 -0.22 8.88
C ILE A 21 2.76 -0.87 9.63
N LEU A 22 3.99 -0.75 9.12
CA LEU A 22 5.18 -1.31 9.73
C LEU A 22 5.42 -0.73 11.13
N GLY A 23 5.34 0.59 11.28
CA GLY A 23 5.51 1.27 12.56
C GLY A 23 4.47 0.84 13.59
N PHE A 24 3.21 0.73 13.18
CA PHE A 24 2.14 0.23 14.06
C PHE A 24 2.40 -1.21 14.51
N GLY A 25 2.74 -2.11 13.59
CA GLY A 25 3.11 -3.49 13.92
C GLY A 25 4.27 -3.56 14.90
N ILE A 26 5.34 -2.79 14.70
CA ILE A 26 6.47 -2.76 15.62
C ILE A 26 6.05 -2.26 17.02
N VAL A 27 5.25 -1.20 17.11
CA VAL A 27 4.78 -0.65 18.39
C VAL A 27 3.96 -1.68 19.16
N VAL A 28 3.00 -2.35 18.50
CA VAL A 28 2.15 -3.37 19.15
C VAL A 28 2.97 -4.61 19.56
N ALA A 29 4.00 -4.97 18.79
CA ALA A 29 4.88 -6.09 19.16
C ALA A 29 5.69 -5.80 20.44
N ILE A 30 6.16 -4.56 20.62
CA ILE A 30 6.95 -4.13 21.77
C ILE A 30 6.05 -3.86 22.99
N VAL A 31 4.94 -3.15 22.78
CA VAL A 31 3.99 -2.74 23.81
C VAL A 31 2.60 -3.30 23.46
N PRO A 32 2.35 -4.59 23.71
CA PRO A 32 1.06 -5.18 23.42
C PRO A 32 -0.01 -4.60 24.36
N PRO A 33 -1.22 -4.34 23.86
CA PRO A 33 -2.38 -4.00 24.70
C PRO A 33 -2.65 -5.08 25.76
N ALA A 34 -3.33 -4.70 26.85
CA ALA A 34 -3.73 -5.64 27.89
C ALA A 34 -4.59 -6.78 27.29
N GLY A 35 -4.24 -8.03 27.58
CA GLY A 35 -4.87 -9.22 27.01
C GLY A 35 -3.85 -10.30 26.68
N ASP A 36 -4.19 -11.17 25.72
CA ASP A 36 -3.29 -12.24 25.27
C ASP A 36 -2.11 -11.67 24.47
N ALA A 37 -1.00 -11.45 25.18
CA ALA A 37 0.20 -10.86 24.61
C ALA A 37 0.80 -11.68 23.45
N LEU A 38 0.57 -12.99 23.40
CA LEU A 38 1.09 -13.81 22.30
C LEU A 38 0.31 -13.54 21.01
N LEU A 39 -1.03 -13.50 21.10
CA LEU A 39 -1.90 -13.16 19.96
C LEU A 39 -1.62 -11.77 19.41
N TYR A 40 -1.43 -10.77 20.28
CA TYR A 40 -1.09 -9.42 19.82
C TYR A 40 0.27 -9.35 19.15
N ARG A 41 1.27 -10.11 19.62
CA ARG A 41 2.60 -10.14 19.01
C ARG A 41 2.62 -10.85 17.66
N THR A 42 1.85 -11.92 17.49
CA THR A 42 1.76 -12.61 16.19
C THR A 42 1.05 -11.75 15.15
N ASP A 43 -0.05 -11.08 15.53
CA ASP A 43 -0.76 -10.14 14.68
C ASP A 43 0.09 -8.91 14.33
N ALA A 44 0.81 -8.38 15.32
CA ALA A 44 1.76 -7.30 15.14
C ALA A 44 2.91 -7.66 14.18
N LEU A 45 3.43 -8.89 14.28
CA LEU A 45 4.47 -9.40 13.37
C LEU A 45 3.94 -9.54 11.94
N ALA A 46 2.71 -10.07 11.78
CA ALA A 46 2.06 -10.16 10.48
C ALA A 46 1.84 -8.77 9.86
N THR A 47 1.39 -7.81 10.68
CA THR A 47 1.21 -6.41 10.28
C THR A 47 2.54 -5.75 9.89
N ALA A 48 3.59 -5.95 10.68
CA ALA A 48 4.93 -5.47 10.35
C ALA A 48 5.44 -6.07 9.01
N GLY A 49 5.26 -7.37 8.83
CA GLY A 49 5.58 -8.06 7.57
C GLY A 49 4.82 -7.46 6.38
N LEU A 50 3.52 -7.21 6.54
CA LEU A 50 2.68 -6.58 5.51
C LEU A 50 3.22 -5.20 5.11
N GLY A 51 3.55 -4.36 6.10
CA GLY A 51 4.14 -3.04 5.84
C GLY A 51 5.50 -3.13 5.13
N LEU A 52 6.36 -4.08 5.53
CA LEU A 52 7.65 -4.28 4.89
C LEU A 52 7.52 -4.75 3.44
N PHE A 53 6.77 -5.83 3.20
CA PHE A 53 6.64 -6.41 1.86
C PHE A 53 5.88 -5.48 0.91
N GLY A 54 4.79 -4.85 1.37
CA GLY A 54 4.09 -3.87 0.54
C GLY A 54 4.95 -2.63 0.26
N GLY A 55 5.80 -2.21 1.20
CA GLY A 55 6.79 -1.16 0.98
C GLY A 55 7.83 -1.54 -0.08
N LEU A 56 8.36 -2.76 -0.02
CA LEU A 56 9.29 -3.28 -1.03
C LEU A 56 8.63 -3.33 -2.42
N ILE A 57 7.37 -3.78 -2.51
CA ILE A 57 6.61 -3.78 -3.76
C ILE A 57 6.39 -2.35 -4.28
N ALA A 58 6.12 -1.39 -3.39
CA ALA A 58 5.94 0.02 -3.76
C ALA A 58 7.23 0.66 -4.31
N VAL A 59 8.39 0.36 -3.71
CA VAL A 59 9.66 1.01 -4.06
C VAL A 59 10.38 0.34 -5.24
N VAL A 60 10.20 -0.97 -5.40
CA VAL A 60 10.91 -1.75 -6.43
C VAL A 60 10.02 -1.93 -7.68
N PRO A 61 9.08 -2.90 -7.75
CA PRO A 61 8.34 -3.19 -8.99
C PRO A 61 7.29 -2.12 -9.34
N PHE A 62 6.63 -1.51 -8.36
CA PHE A 62 5.65 -0.44 -8.64
C PHE A 62 6.33 0.80 -9.23
N ARG A 63 7.48 1.19 -8.66
CA ARG A 63 8.30 2.29 -9.20
C ARG A 63 8.87 1.97 -10.59
N ALA A 64 9.12 0.70 -10.88
CA ALA A 64 9.52 0.22 -12.20
C ALA A 64 8.36 0.21 -13.22
N GLY A 65 7.11 0.43 -12.78
CA GLY A 65 5.94 0.43 -13.66
C GLY A 65 5.39 -0.97 -13.94
N GLU A 66 5.73 -1.97 -13.12
CA GLU A 66 5.25 -3.33 -13.29
C GLU A 66 3.76 -3.46 -12.94
N ARG A 67 2.96 -3.96 -13.88
CA ARG A 67 1.50 -4.01 -13.74
C ARG A 67 1.03 -4.91 -12.60
N TRP A 68 1.72 -6.03 -12.35
CA TRP A 68 1.35 -6.95 -11.26
C TRP A 68 1.50 -6.27 -9.89
N ALA A 69 2.49 -5.38 -9.71
CA ALA A 69 2.68 -4.65 -8.47
C ALA A 69 1.51 -3.70 -8.20
N TRP A 70 0.97 -3.07 -9.25
CA TRP A 70 -0.25 -2.28 -9.15
C TRP A 70 -1.42 -3.12 -8.65
N PHE A 71 -1.63 -4.32 -9.21
CA PHE A 71 -2.66 -5.25 -8.74
C PHE A 71 -2.42 -5.75 -7.30
N ALA A 72 -1.18 -6.08 -6.94
CA ALA A 72 -0.84 -6.53 -5.59
C ALA A 72 -1.11 -5.45 -4.54
N LEU A 73 -0.78 -4.19 -4.84
CA LEU A 73 -0.94 -3.07 -3.91
C LEU A 73 -2.39 -2.61 -3.72
N TRP A 74 -3.34 -3.09 -4.54
CA TRP A 74 -4.78 -2.98 -4.23
C TRP A 74 -5.17 -3.70 -2.94
N PHE A 75 -4.31 -4.59 -2.43
CA PHE A 75 -4.48 -5.16 -1.10
C PHE A 75 -4.60 -4.09 -0.02
N TYR A 76 -3.82 -3.01 -0.05
CA TYR A 76 -3.87 -1.96 0.98
C TYR A 76 -5.24 -1.29 1.13
N PRO A 77 -5.83 -0.67 0.09
CA PRO A 77 -7.14 -0.04 0.25
C PRO A 77 -8.23 -1.06 0.58
N LEU A 78 -8.16 -2.29 0.04
CA LEU A 78 -9.13 -3.34 0.37
C LEU A 78 -9.02 -3.80 1.83
N PHE A 79 -7.79 -3.96 2.34
CA PHE A 79 -7.52 -4.33 3.73
C PHE A 79 -8.09 -3.31 4.70
N TRP A 80 -7.80 -2.02 4.49
CA TRP A 80 -8.32 -0.96 5.34
C TRP A 80 -9.83 -0.76 5.19
N LEU A 81 -10.37 -0.93 3.98
CA LEU A 81 -11.82 -0.88 3.77
C LEU A 81 -12.53 -2.02 4.50
N ALA A 82 -11.97 -3.24 4.50
CA ALA A 82 -12.49 -4.36 5.26
C ALA A 82 -12.50 -4.04 6.77
N HIS A 83 -11.42 -3.46 7.31
CA HIS A 83 -11.38 -3.05 8.71
C HIS A 83 -12.46 -2.03 9.06
N LEU A 84 -12.72 -1.08 8.17
CA LEU A 84 -13.74 -0.05 8.36
C LEU A 84 -15.17 -0.62 8.26
N VAL A 85 -15.44 -1.50 7.27
CA VAL A 85 -16.76 -2.11 7.05
C VAL A 85 -17.10 -3.12 8.16
N PHE A 86 -16.14 -3.94 8.57
CA PHE A 86 -16.35 -4.98 9.58
C PHE A 86 -16.08 -4.52 11.02
N ARG A 87 -15.70 -3.25 11.22
CA ARG A 87 -15.36 -2.67 12.54
C ARG A 87 -14.32 -3.50 13.29
N LEU A 88 -13.33 -4.03 12.55
CA LEU A 88 -12.28 -4.84 13.14
C LEU A 88 -11.32 -3.95 13.94
N PRO A 89 -10.78 -4.42 15.08
CA PRO A 89 -9.66 -3.77 15.76
C PRO A 89 -8.55 -3.48 14.73
N PRO A 90 -7.97 -2.27 14.72
CA PRO A 90 -7.60 -1.52 15.92
C PRO A 90 -8.38 -0.20 16.11
N GLY A 91 -9.03 -0.06 17.28
CA GLY A 91 -9.39 1.23 17.88
C GLY A 91 -10.66 1.92 17.36
N THR A 92 -11.34 2.63 18.27
CA THR A 92 -12.53 3.45 18.00
C THR A 92 -12.25 4.69 17.13
N ASP A 93 -10.99 4.97 16.81
CA ASP A 93 -10.56 6.10 15.97
C ASP A 93 -10.47 5.71 14.49
N HIS A 94 -11.50 6.02 13.72
CA HIS A 94 -11.59 5.60 12.31
C HIS A 94 -10.76 6.50 11.37
N VAL A 95 -10.18 7.58 11.89
CA VAL A 95 -9.50 8.61 11.09
C VAL A 95 -8.25 8.04 10.39
N HIS A 96 -7.43 7.26 11.10
CA HIS A 96 -6.21 6.70 10.51
C HIS A 96 -6.52 5.69 9.40
N GLN A 97 -7.57 4.89 9.55
CA GLN A 97 -8.03 3.94 8.53
C GLN A 97 -8.46 4.69 7.26
N VAL A 98 -9.27 5.74 7.39
CA VAL A 98 -9.72 6.57 6.25
C VAL A 98 -8.53 7.23 5.56
N VAL A 99 -7.58 7.78 6.33
CA VAL A 99 -6.36 8.40 5.77
C VAL A 99 -5.55 7.38 4.97
N PHE A 100 -5.36 6.16 5.47
CA PHE A 100 -4.65 5.12 4.73
C PHE A 100 -5.39 4.68 3.47
N VAL A 101 -6.72 4.54 3.51
CA VAL A 101 -7.52 4.26 2.30
C VAL A 101 -7.32 5.34 1.24
N VAL A 102 -7.47 6.61 1.62
CA VAL A 102 -7.32 7.75 0.69
C VAL A 102 -5.91 7.82 0.12
N LEU A 103 -4.87 7.66 0.96
CA LEU A 103 -3.48 7.65 0.50
C LEU A 103 -3.17 6.48 -0.43
N SER A 104 -3.67 5.27 -0.13
CA SER A 104 -3.48 4.12 -1.01
C SER A 104 -4.19 4.28 -2.35
N LEU A 105 -5.44 4.78 -2.34
CA LEU A 105 -6.19 5.05 -3.57
C LEU A 105 -5.51 6.13 -4.41
N ALA A 106 -5.09 7.25 -3.80
CA ALA A 106 -4.31 8.27 -4.49
C ALA A 106 -3.01 7.68 -5.06
N GLY A 107 -2.32 6.85 -4.28
CA GLY A 107 -1.10 6.16 -4.65
C GLY A 107 -1.23 5.27 -5.88
N LEU A 108 -2.35 4.55 -6.00
CA LEU A 108 -2.63 3.61 -7.09
C LEU A 108 -3.22 4.30 -8.33
N LEU A 109 -4.11 5.28 -8.14
CA LEU A 109 -4.90 5.86 -9.23
C LEU A 109 -4.16 6.99 -9.95
N LEU A 110 -3.36 7.80 -9.26
CA LEU A 110 -2.59 8.88 -9.91
C LEU A 110 -1.64 8.38 -11.01
N PRO A 111 -0.84 7.30 -10.80
CA PRO A 111 0.03 6.77 -11.84
C PRO A 111 -0.63 5.77 -12.79
N VAL A 112 -1.96 5.57 -12.75
CA VAL A 112 -2.65 4.53 -13.54
C VAL A 112 -2.30 4.60 -15.03
N ARG A 113 -2.23 5.82 -15.59
CA ARG A 113 -1.89 6.02 -17.01
C ARG A 113 -0.48 5.57 -17.36
N SER A 114 0.45 5.56 -16.41
CA SER A 114 1.82 5.10 -16.62
C SER A 114 1.90 3.57 -16.79
N PHE A 115 1.00 2.82 -16.14
CA PHE A 115 0.96 1.36 -16.22
C PHE A 115 0.27 0.86 -17.50
N PHE A 116 -0.72 1.61 -18.01
CA PHE A 116 -1.60 1.18 -19.11
C PHE A 116 -1.41 1.95 -20.42
N ARG A 117 -0.34 2.74 -20.58
CA ARG A 117 0.00 3.30 -21.90
C ARG A 117 0.35 2.17 -22.87
N THR A 118 -0.52 1.98 -23.86
CA THR A 118 -0.28 1.10 -25.01
C THR A 118 0.84 1.71 -25.86
N PRO A 119 1.86 0.93 -26.29
CA PRO A 119 2.72 1.35 -27.38
C PRO A 119 1.84 1.72 -28.58
N ALA A 120 2.02 2.90 -29.17
CA ALA A 120 1.23 3.31 -30.33
C ALA A 120 1.49 2.33 -31.48
N GLU A 121 0.54 1.43 -31.71
CA GLU A 121 0.55 0.39 -32.73
C GLU A 121 0.25 0.99 -34.12
N GLY A 122 1.04 1.98 -34.53
CA GLY A 122 0.75 2.83 -35.70
C GLY A 122 1.94 3.17 -36.60
N GLN A 123 3.10 2.52 -36.44
CA GLN A 123 4.32 2.86 -37.21
C GLN A 123 4.91 1.69 -38.01
N HIS A 124 4.14 0.63 -38.27
CA HIS A 124 4.58 -0.48 -39.14
C HIS A 124 3.82 -0.62 -40.45
N ALA A 125 2.79 0.20 -40.72
CA ALA A 125 2.08 0.20 -42.01
C ALA A 125 2.69 1.16 -43.07
N ARG A 126 3.98 1.51 -42.95
CA ARG A 126 4.65 2.49 -43.85
C ARG A 126 6.09 2.09 -44.22
N ARG A 127 6.30 0.85 -44.63
CA ARG A 127 7.49 0.47 -45.39
C ARG A 127 7.12 -0.44 -46.55
#